data_AF-A0A7X7V8S2-F1
#
_entry.id   AF-A0A7X7V8S2-F1
#
_cell.length_a   1.000
_cell.length_b   1.000
_cell.length_c   1.000
_cell.angle_alpha   90.00
_cell.angle_beta   90.00
_cell.angle_gamma   90.00
#
_symmetry.space_group_name_H-M   'P 1'
#
loop_
_entity.id
_entity.type
_entity.pdbx_description
1 polymer ?
#
loop_
_entity_poly.entity_id
_entity_poly.type
_entity_poly.pdbx_seq_one_letter_code
_entity_poly.pdbx_strand_id
1 'polypeptide(L)'
;GLPVRSEITELAAAGRLSRQAAQRDRFGLHRDLPVLLVSGGSQGARSLNNATLDAADRLLAAGIQVLHVWGNKNFHAGLTEQIDPTTGARYRPLAYVDHMSDAYAAADLMLARSGAGTVVETAVVGLPTILVPLPIGNGEQARNAQPLVDAAAAVVIADADLDSERLISEVTTLLADRERLGQMSRAAQQLMRPGAADRVARIILEAGGAR
;
A
#
# COMPACT_ATOMS: atom_id res chain seq x y z
N GLY A 1 -20.18 -3.12 0.65
CA GLY A 1 -18.73 -2.88 0.80
C GLY A 1 -18.26 -3.57 2.06
N LEU A 2 -17.01 -4.03 2.11
CA LEU A 2 -16.44 -4.58 3.34
C LEU A 2 -16.40 -3.48 4.43
N PRO A 3 -16.71 -3.81 5.70
CA PRO A 3 -16.58 -2.85 6.78
C PRO A 3 -15.10 -2.45 6.92
N VAL A 4 -14.85 -1.14 6.91
CA VAL A 4 -13.52 -0.56 7.06
C VAL A 4 -13.29 -0.27 8.53
N ARG A 5 -12.09 -0.57 9.04
CA ARG A 5 -11.70 -0.30 10.43
C ARG A 5 -11.77 1.20 10.73
N SER A 6 -12.17 1.58 11.95
CA SER A 6 -12.37 2.98 12.36
C SER A 6 -11.10 3.82 12.21
N GLU A 7 -9.93 3.25 12.48
CA GLU A 7 -8.66 3.98 12.37
C GLU A 7 -8.35 4.40 10.93
N ILE A 8 -8.86 3.64 9.94
CA ILE A 8 -8.70 3.94 8.52
C ILE A 8 -9.65 5.05 8.08
N THR A 9 -10.90 5.01 8.53
CA THR A 9 -11.88 6.07 8.22
C THR A 9 -11.52 7.39 8.91
N GLU A 10 -11.01 7.33 10.14
CA GLU A 10 -10.47 8.48 10.86
C GLU A 10 -9.25 9.09 10.15
N LEU A 11 -8.33 8.25 9.66
CA LEU A 11 -7.18 8.72 8.89
C LEU A 11 -7.62 9.38 7.58
N ALA A 12 -8.59 8.79 6.87
CA ALA A 12 -9.13 9.36 5.64
C ALA A 12 -9.80 10.72 5.91
N ALA A 13 -10.60 10.83 6.97
CA ALA A 13 -11.27 12.07 7.35
C ALA A 13 -10.29 13.18 7.76
N ALA A 14 -9.22 12.83 8.49
CA ALA A 14 -8.16 13.79 8.85
C ALA A 14 -7.26 14.18 7.65
N GLY A 15 -7.34 13.45 6.54
CA GLY A 15 -6.44 13.55 5.42
C GLY A 15 -5.12 12.85 5.71
N ARG A 16 -4.83 11.77 4.98
CA ARG A 16 -3.65 10.89 5.18
C ARG A 16 -2.33 11.65 5.35
N LEU A 17 -2.10 12.67 4.52
CA LEU A 17 -0.86 13.44 4.52
C LEU A 17 -0.67 14.32 5.77
N SER A 18 -1.74 14.65 6.50
CA SER A 18 -1.65 15.46 7.73
C SER A 18 -0.83 14.77 8.84
N ARG A 19 -0.76 13.44 8.81
CA ARG A 19 -0.01 12.64 9.80
C ARG A 19 1.34 12.16 9.27
N GLN A 20 1.67 12.41 8.01
CA GLN A 20 2.82 11.78 7.34
C GLN A 20 4.14 12.02 8.06
N ALA A 21 4.47 13.27 8.38
CA ALA A 21 5.74 13.61 9.03
C ALA A 21 5.89 12.89 10.40
N ALA A 22 4.85 12.93 11.23
CA ALA A 22 4.85 12.30 12.55
C ALA A 22 5.01 10.77 12.45
N GLN A 23 4.38 10.14 11.45
CA GLN A 23 4.52 8.69 11.27
C GLN A 23 5.88 8.30 10.68
N ARG A 24 6.46 9.13 9.81
CA ARG A 24 7.85 8.94 9.35
C ARG A 24 8.82 8.95 10.53
N ASP A 25 8.69 9.92 11.45
CA ASP A 25 9.52 9.94 12.67
C ASP A 25 9.35 8.67 13.50
N ARG A 26 8.10 8.25 13.72
CA ARG A 26 7.77 7.06 14.52
C ARG A 26 8.40 5.79 13.95
N PHE A 27 8.48 5.67 12.62
CA PHE A 27 9.15 4.55 11.97
C PHE A 27 10.67 4.72 11.82
N GLY A 28 11.22 5.87 12.20
CA GLY A 28 12.65 6.19 12.04
C GLY A 28 13.04 6.54 10.60
N LEU A 29 12.09 6.99 9.79
CA LEU A 29 12.25 7.39 8.39
C LEU A 29 12.59 8.89 8.30
N HIS A 30 13.35 9.26 7.27
CA HIS A 30 13.59 10.65 6.91
C HIS A 30 12.29 11.33 6.48
N ARG A 31 12.05 12.57 6.93
CA ARG A 31 10.77 13.26 6.70
C ARG A 31 10.54 13.64 5.24
N ASP A 32 11.59 14.02 4.52
CA ASP A 32 11.48 14.63 3.19
C ASP A 32 11.72 13.66 2.02
N LEU A 33 12.05 12.40 2.31
CA LEU A 33 12.32 11.40 1.28
C LEU A 33 11.08 10.54 1.00
N PRO A 34 10.87 10.12 -0.27
CA PRO A 34 9.73 9.28 -0.62
C PRO A 34 9.77 7.94 0.10
N VAL A 35 8.59 7.42 0.47
CA VAL A 35 8.45 6.15 1.22
C VAL A 35 7.62 5.14 0.43
N LEU A 36 8.23 4.00 0.12
CA LEU A 36 7.56 2.78 -0.31
C LEU A 36 7.17 1.94 0.92
N LEU A 37 5.88 1.69 1.10
CA LEU A 37 5.38 0.67 2.04
C LEU A 37 5.26 -0.67 1.32
N VAL A 38 5.81 -1.73 1.89
CA VAL A 38 5.66 -3.10 1.35
C VAL A 38 4.94 -3.97 2.36
N SER A 39 3.84 -4.62 1.96
CA SER A 39 3.17 -5.61 2.80
C SER A 39 2.38 -6.66 2.01
N GLY A 40 2.64 -7.93 2.30
CA GLY A 40 1.85 -9.05 1.78
C GLY A 40 0.60 -9.41 2.60
N GLY A 41 0.26 -8.63 3.63
CA GLY A 41 -0.71 -9.00 4.67
C GLY A 41 -0.05 -9.61 5.92
N SER A 42 -0.84 -10.02 6.92
CA SER A 42 -0.34 -10.41 8.25
C SER A 42 0.64 -11.60 8.25
N GLN A 43 0.49 -12.53 7.30
CA GLN A 43 1.39 -13.67 7.13
C GLN A 43 2.60 -13.36 6.23
N GLY A 44 2.60 -12.21 5.54
CA GLY A 44 3.62 -11.84 4.55
C GLY A 44 3.43 -12.52 3.20
N ALA A 45 4.21 -12.07 2.20
CA ALA A 45 4.23 -12.67 0.87
C ALA A 45 5.68 -12.82 0.40
N ARG A 46 6.15 -14.06 0.28
CA ARG A 46 7.56 -14.35 -0.04
C ARG A 46 8.04 -13.70 -1.34
N SER A 47 7.22 -13.68 -2.40
CA SER A 47 7.58 -13.01 -3.66
C SER A 47 7.82 -11.51 -3.47
N LEU A 48 6.91 -10.80 -2.80
CA LEU A 48 7.09 -9.38 -2.47
C LEU A 48 8.32 -9.17 -1.59
N ASN A 49 8.49 -10.01 -0.57
CA ASN A 49 9.58 -9.88 0.37
C ASN A 49 10.95 -10.03 -0.31
N ASN A 50 11.09 -11.07 -1.15
CA ASN A 50 12.33 -11.34 -1.89
C ASN A 50 12.63 -10.24 -2.91
N ALA A 51 11.65 -9.89 -3.77
CA ALA A 51 11.83 -8.83 -4.77
C ALA A 51 12.21 -7.50 -4.12
N THR A 52 11.62 -7.17 -2.97
CA THR A 52 11.94 -5.95 -2.22
C THR A 52 13.32 -6.00 -1.59
N LEU A 53 13.71 -7.13 -0.99
CA LEU A 53 15.03 -7.30 -0.39
C LEU A 53 16.12 -7.16 -1.46
N ASP A 54 15.93 -7.82 -2.61
CA ASP A 54 16.86 -7.79 -3.74
C ASP A 54 16.93 -6.40 -4.41
N ALA A 55 15.88 -5.58 -4.25
CA ALA A 55 15.82 -4.22 -4.77
C ALA A 55 16.30 -3.14 -3.77
N ALA A 56 16.48 -3.48 -2.49
CA ALA A 56 16.61 -2.51 -1.41
C ALA A 56 17.74 -1.51 -1.66
N ASP A 57 18.97 -1.97 -1.89
CA ASP A 57 20.14 -1.11 -2.08
C ASP A 57 19.93 -0.07 -3.20
N ARG A 58 19.33 -0.48 -4.32
CA ARG A 58 19.09 0.40 -5.47
C ARG A 58 17.97 1.40 -5.21
N LEU A 59 16.94 1.01 -4.47
CA LEU A 59 15.88 1.94 -4.04
C LEU A 59 16.46 2.98 -3.08
N LEU A 60 17.26 2.57 -2.10
CA LEU A 60 17.89 3.49 -1.14
C LEU A 60 18.86 4.44 -1.84
N ALA A 61 19.68 3.95 -2.78
CA ALA A 61 20.58 4.77 -3.58
C ALA A 61 19.83 5.78 -4.47
N ALA A 62 18.58 5.48 -4.85
CA ALA A 62 17.68 6.42 -5.54
C ALA A 62 16.96 7.40 -4.60
N GLY A 63 17.27 7.38 -3.29
CA GLY A 63 16.65 8.25 -2.29
C GLY A 63 15.27 7.78 -1.83
N ILE A 64 14.87 6.55 -2.14
CA ILE A 64 13.57 5.98 -1.78
C ILE A 64 13.73 5.15 -0.52
N GLN A 65 12.92 5.46 0.48
CA GLN A 65 12.87 4.71 1.74
C GLN A 65 11.91 3.53 1.61
N VAL A 66 12.18 2.46 2.33
CA VAL A 66 11.36 1.25 2.28
C VAL A 66 10.92 0.87 3.69
N LEU A 67 9.62 1.02 3.98
CA LEU A 67 8.98 0.49 5.17
C LEU A 67 8.44 -0.91 4.83
N HIS A 68 9.13 -1.97 5.26
CA HIS A 68 8.85 -3.33 4.80
C HIS A 68 8.22 -4.16 5.91
N VAL A 69 6.91 -4.43 5.81
CA VAL A 69 6.17 -5.30 6.72
C VAL A 69 6.20 -6.74 6.19
N TRP A 70 7.14 -7.52 6.71
CA TRP A 70 7.46 -8.87 6.23
C TRP A 70 6.40 -9.92 6.54
N GLY A 71 5.57 -9.68 7.57
CA GLY A 71 4.64 -10.64 8.14
C GLY A 71 5.30 -11.66 9.07
N ASN A 72 4.61 -12.02 10.15
CA ASN A 72 5.18 -12.79 11.26
C ASN A 72 5.81 -14.13 10.86
N LYS A 73 5.30 -14.78 9.79
CA LYS A 73 5.82 -16.08 9.33
C LYS A 73 7.14 -16.00 8.57
N ASN A 74 7.47 -14.84 8.00
CA ASN A 74 8.68 -14.68 7.16
C ASN A 74 9.73 -13.79 7.80
N PHE A 75 9.41 -13.10 8.91
CA PHE A 75 10.38 -12.25 9.59
C PHE A 75 11.43 -13.10 10.32
N HIS A 76 12.71 -12.72 10.21
CA HIS A 76 13.82 -13.42 10.86
C HIS A 76 14.92 -12.43 11.30
N ALA A 77 15.76 -12.86 12.24
CA ALA A 77 16.79 -12.02 12.87
C ALA A 77 17.90 -11.53 11.91
N GLY A 78 17.95 -12.06 10.69
CA GLY A 78 18.89 -11.59 9.66
C GLY A 78 18.45 -10.31 8.95
N LEU A 79 17.19 -9.89 9.15
CA LEU A 79 16.67 -8.64 8.59
C LEU A 79 17.15 -7.47 9.45
N THR A 80 17.97 -6.62 8.87
CA THR A 80 18.55 -5.47 9.55
C THR A 80 18.10 -4.17 8.90
N GLU A 81 18.03 -3.11 9.71
CA GLU A 81 17.86 -1.76 9.19
C GLU A 81 19.09 -1.37 8.38
N GLN A 82 18.87 -0.60 7.31
CA GLN A 82 19.94 -0.08 6.48
C GLN A 82 19.71 1.41 6.22
N ILE A 83 20.81 2.14 6.05
CA ILE A 83 20.80 3.56 5.70
C ILE A 83 21.78 3.74 4.55
N ASP A 84 21.33 4.29 3.44
CA ASP A 84 22.24 4.69 2.37
C ASP A 84 23.03 5.94 2.82
N PRO A 85 24.37 5.90 2.78
CA PRO A 85 25.19 6.99 3.31
C PRO A 85 25.16 8.26 2.45
N THR A 86 24.71 8.17 1.19
CA THR A 86 24.69 9.29 0.25
C THR A 86 23.36 10.03 0.33
N THR A 87 22.25 9.30 0.32
CA THR A 87 20.90 9.87 0.28
C THR A 87 20.27 9.99 1.67
N GLY A 88 20.73 9.21 2.64
CA GLY A 88 20.09 9.08 3.95
C GLY A 88 18.80 8.27 3.93
N ALA A 89 18.44 7.66 2.79
CA ALA A 89 17.27 6.79 2.66
C ALA A 89 17.42 5.52 3.50
N ARG A 90 16.30 5.00 4.00
CA ARG A 90 16.30 3.96 5.02
C ARG A 90 15.48 2.75 4.62
N TYR A 91 16.03 1.57 4.84
CA TYR A 91 15.31 0.31 4.81
C TYR A 91 14.91 -0.06 6.24
N ARG A 92 13.61 -0.18 6.49
CA ARG A 92 13.02 -0.45 7.80
C ARG A 92 12.19 -1.74 7.74
N PRO A 93 12.78 -2.90 8.05
CA PRO A 93 12.04 -4.15 8.14
C PRO A 93 11.28 -4.24 9.47
N LEU A 94 10.03 -4.66 9.41
CA LEU A 94 9.15 -4.92 10.55
C LEU A 94 8.48 -6.28 10.40
N ALA A 95 8.34 -7.02 11.50
CA ALA A 95 7.59 -8.28 11.49
C ALA A 95 6.09 -8.02 11.25
N TYR A 96 5.57 -6.99 11.91
CA TYR A 96 4.17 -6.62 11.94
C TYR A 96 4.00 -5.14 12.30
N VAL A 97 2.84 -4.57 11.98
CA VAL A 97 2.41 -3.22 12.38
C VAL A 97 1.01 -3.33 12.96
N ASP A 98 0.85 -2.94 14.23
CA ASP A 98 -0.45 -3.00 14.93
C ASP A 98 -1.48 -2.06 14.29
N HIS A 99 -1.06 -0.83 13.99
CA HIS A 99 -1.89 0.19 13.37
C HIS A 99 -1.45 0.44 11.93
N MET A 100 -2.02 -0.30 10.98
CA MET A 100 -1.72 -0.12 9.55
C MET A 100 -2.02 1.30 9.04
N SER A 101 -2.94 2.03 9.68
CA SER A 101 -3.17 3.46 9.43
C SER A 101 -1.90 4.29 9.57
N ASP A 102 -1.03 4.01 10.55
CA ASP A 102 0.24 4.71 10.73
C ASP A 102 1.18 4.46 9.54
N ALA A 103 1.29 3.20 9.10
CA ALA A 103 2.10 2.83 7.93
C ALA A 103 1.55 3.47 6.64
N TYR A 104 0.24 3.49 6.45
CA TYR A 104 -0.39 4.16 5.30
C TYR A 104 -0.14 5.67 5.29
N ALA A 105 -0.16 6.31 6.46
CA ALA A 105 0.13 7.74 6.58
C ALA A 105 1.60 8.06 6.25
N ALA A 106 2.55 7.20 6.63
CA ALA A 106 3.97 7.41 6.35
C ALA A 106 4.33 7.28 4.85
N ALA A 107 3.60 6.44 4.12
CA ALA A 107 3.91 6.02 2.75
C ALA A 107 3.45 7.03 1.67
N ASP A 108 4.16 7.06 0.55
CA ASP A 108 3.72 7.74 -0.68
C ASP A 108 3.19 6.74 -1.73
N LEU A 109 3.74 5.52 -1.73
CA LEU A 109 3.37 4.42 -2.59
C LEU A 109 3.36 3.12 -1.77
N MET A 110 2.47 2.19 -2.10
CA MET A 110 2.44 0.87 -1.48
C MET A 110 2.63 -0.24 -2.52
N LEU A 111 3.46 -1.25 -2.21
CA LEU A 111 3.47 -2.55 -2.89
C LEU A 111 2.74 -3.56 -2.02
N ALA A 112 1.69 -4.20 -2.56
CA ALA A 112 0.88 -5.11 -1.76
C ALA A 112 0.23 -6.26 -2.53
N ARG A 113 -0.15 -7.31 -1.78
CA ARG A 113 -1.17 -8.25 -2.25
C ARG A 113 -2.52 -7.53 -2.36
N SER A 114 -3.34 -7.91 -3.34
CA SER A 114 -4.68 -7.36 -3.55
C SER A 114 -5.78 -8.12 -2.79
N GLY A 115 -5.53 -8.40 -1.52
CA GLY A 115 -6.59 -8.83 -0.60
C GLY A 115 -7.66 -7.74 -0.49
N ALA A 116 -8.93 -8.14 -0.35
CA ALA A 116 -10.06 -7.20 -0.41
C ALA A 116 -9.97 -6.07 0.63
N GLY A 117 -9.50 -6.38 1.85
CA GLY A 117 -9.24 -5.39 2.90
C GLY A 117 -8.19 -4.35 2.48
N THR A 118 -7.00 -4.80 2.04
CA THR A 118 -5.93 -3.90 1.58
C THR A 118 -6.40 -2.97 0.47
N VAL A 119 -7.07 -3.52 -0.55
CA VAL A 119 -7.58 -2.75 -1.69
C VAL A 119 -8.55 -1.65 -1.23
N VAL A 120 -9.48 -2.02 -0.34
CA VAL A 120 -10.47 -1.09 0.20
C VAL A 120 -9.80 -0.02 1.05
N GLU A 121 -8.89 -0.39 1.94
CA GLU A 121 -8.24 0.53 2.86
C GLU A 121 -7.34 1.53 2.14
N THR A 122 -6.49 1.10 1.19
CA THR A 122 -5.62 2.01 0.43
C THR A 122 -6.43 2.97 -0.42
N ALA A 123 -7.55 2.51 -0.99
CA ALA A 123 -8.44 3.38 -1.74
C ALA A 123 -9.14 4.42 -0.85
N VAL A 124 -9.60 4.03 0.33
CA VAL A 124 -10.24 4.93 1.31
C VAL A 124 -9.29 6.05 1.75
N VAL A 125 -8.03 5.72 2.04
CA VAL A 125 -7.03 6.72 2.48
C VAL A 125 -6.33 7.44 1.32
N GLY A 126 -6.65 7.07 0.07
CA GLY A 126 -6.01 7.63 -1.12
C GLY A 126 -4.50 7.37 -1.16
N LEU A 127 -4.07 6.15 -0.87
CA LEU A 127 -2.68 5.72 -1.01
C LEU A 127 -2.49 5.02 -2.38
N PRO A 128 -1.73 5.61 -3.31
CA PRO A 128 -1.36 4.94 -4.55
C PRO A 128 -0.73 3.57 -4.28
N THR A 129 -1.13 2.56 -5.06
CA THR A 129 -0.73 1.17 -4.80
C THR A 129 -0.31 0.45 -6.08
N ILE A 130 0.80 -0.29 -6.02
CA ILE A 130 1.14 -1.39 -6.92
C ILE A 130 0.58 -2.68 -6.29
N LEU A 131 -0.37 -3.29 -6.98
CA LEU A 131 -1.06 -4.50 -6.55
C LEU A 131 -0.48 -5.72 -7.25
N VAL A 132 -0.12 -6.73 -6.47
CA VAL A 132 0.41 -8.00 -6.96
C VAL A 132 -0.55 -9.12 -6.53
N PRO A 133 -1.55 -9.46 -7.36
CA PRO A 133 -2.53 -10.49 -7.02
C PRO A 133 -1.86 -11.82 -6.67
N LEU A 134 -2.35 -12.49 -5.63
CA LEU A 134 -1.89 -13.84 -5.30
C LEU A 134 -2.14 -14.77 -6.50
N PRO A 135 -1.11 -15.48 -7.00
CA PRO A 135 -1.25 -16.32 -8.20
C PRO A 135 -2.02 -17.62 -7.92
N ILE A 136 -2.10 -18.03 -6.66
CA ILE A 136 -2.78 -19.24 -6.22
C ILE A 136 -4.18 -18.86 -5.73
N GLY A 137 -5.19 -19.59 -6.20
CA GLY A 137 -6.59 -19.43 -5.78
C GLY A 137 -7.55 -19.31 -6.96
N ASN A 138 -8.73 -18.77 -6.69
CA ASN A 138 -9.83 -18.58 -7.65
C ASN A 138 -9.76 -17.25 -8.43
N GLY A 139 -8.60 -16.59 -8.46
CA GLY A 139 -8.41 -15.27 -9.09
C GLY A 139 -9.15 -14.11 -8.41
N GLU A 140 -9.66 -14.28 -7.19
CA GLU A 140 -10.38 -13.23 -6.45
C GLU A 140 -9.53 -11.98 -6.23
N GLN A 141 -8.23 -12.12 -5.93
CA GLN A 141 -7.36 -10.97 -5.74
C GLN A 141 -7.18 -10.12 -7.00
N ALA A 142 -7.18 -10.73 -8.19
CA ALA A 142 -7.15 -9.97 -9.44
C ALA A 142 -8.45 -9.18 -9.63
N ARG A 143 -9.60 -9.82 -9.36
CA ARG A 143 -10.92 -9.16 -9.40
C ARG A 143 -11.05 -8.03 -8.39
N ASN A 144 -10.47 -8.17 -7.20
CA ASN A 144 -10.43 -7.10 -6.20
C ASN A 144 -9.65 -5.88 -6.68
N ALA A 145 -8.53 -6.09 -7.38
CA ALA A 145 -7.70 -5.00 -7.89
C ALA A 145 -8.35 -4.24 -9.06
N GLN A 146 -9.16 -4.93 -9.88
CA GLN A 146 -9.68 -4.40 -11.15
C GLN A 146 -10.35 -3.02 -11.04
N PRO A 147 -11.25 -2.73 -10.07
CA PRO A 147 -11.88 -1.42 -9.97
C PRO A 147 -10.90 -0.27 -9.76
N LEU A 148 -9.80 -0.49 -9.03
CA LEU A 148 -8.76 0.53 -8.83
C LEU A 148 -7.93 0.70 -10.10
N VAL A 149 -7.66 -0.37 -10.84
CA VAL A 149 -6.93 -0.31 -12.12
C VAL A 149 -7.76 0.45 -13.16
N ASP A 150 -9.04 0.12 -13.29
CA ASP A 150 -9.97 0.77 -14.23
C ASP A 150 -10.09 2.28 -13.94
N ALA A 151 -10.01 2.66 -12.67
CA ALA A 151 -10.00 4.05 -12.24
C ALA A 151 -8.63 4.74 -12.34
N ALA A 152 -7.58 4.04 -12.81
CA ALA A 152 -6.19 4.51 -12.77
C ALA A 152 -5.69 4.90 -11.36
N ALA A 153 -6.24 4.26 -10.33
CA ALA A 153 -5.87 4.44 -8.93
C ALA A 153 -4.77 3.47 -8.45
N ALA A 154 -4.54 2.39 -9.20
CA ALA A 154 -3.50 1.40 -8.91
C ALA A 154 -2.88 0.85 -10.20
N VAL A 155 -1.67 0.30 -10.08
CA VAL A 155 -1.01 -0.50 -11.11
C VAL A 155 -1.05 -1.96 -10.67
N VAL A 156 -1.20 -2.90 -11.60
CA VAL A 156 -1.11 -4.33 -11.31
C VAL A 156 0.15 -4.92 -11.95
N ILE A 157 0.87 -5.73 -11.18
CA ILE A 157 1.97 -6.58 -11.65
C ILE A 157 1.57 -8.03 -11.37
N ALA A 158 1.69 -8.92 -12.35
CA ALA A 158 1.46 -10.34 -12.11
C ALA A 158 2.57 -10.88 -11.20
N ASP A 159 2.26 -11.80 -10.28
CA ASP A 159 3.25 -12.32 -9.33
C ASP A 159 4.47 -12.97 -10.01
N ALA A 160 4.27 -13.59 -11.16
CA ALA A 160 5.33 -14.20 -11.97
C ALA A 160 6.28 -13.17 -12.61
N ASP A 161 5.82 -11.93 -12.76
CA ASP A 161 6.59 -10.83 -13.36
C ASP A 161 7.24 -9.94 -12.28
N LEU A 162 7.01 -10.23 -10.99
CA LEU A 162 7.58 -9.46 -9.89
C LEU A 162 9.00 -9.95 -9.56
N ASP A 163 9.98 -9.28 -10.13
CA ASP A 163 11.39 -9.34 -9.72
C ASP A 163 11.90 -7.96 -9.26
N SER A 164 13.17 -7.90 -8.86
CA SER A 164 13.80 -6.67 -8.37
C SER A 164 13.89 -5.59 -9.45
N GLU A 165 14.20 -5.94 -10.71
CA GLU A 165 14.29 -4.98 -11.82
C GLU A 165 12.93 -4.36 -12.12
N ARG A 166 11.88 -5.20 -12.19
CA ARG A 166 10.51 -4.74 -12.41
C ARG A 166 10.06 -3.84 -11.27
N LEU A 167 10.34 -4.23 -10.02
CA LEU A 167 9.99 -3.44 -8.85
C LEU A 167 10.68 -2.07 -8.86
N ILE A 168 11.99 -2.02 -9.11
CA ILE A 168 12.76 -0.78 -9.16
C ILE A 168 12.21 0.15 -10.25
N SER A 169 11.99 -0.38 -11.45
CA SER A 169 11.48 0.39 -12.59
C SER A 169 10.13 1.07 -12.27
N GLU A 170 9.16 0.30 -11.76
CA GLU A 170 7.83 0.80 -11.43
C GLU A 170 7.86 1.81 -10.28
N VAL A 171 8.57 1.48 -9.19
CA VAL A 171 8.64 2.31 -7.99
C VAL A 171 9.33 3.64 -8.27
N THR A 172 10.49 3.62 -8.96
CA THR A 172 11.22 4.85 -9.29
C THR A 172 10.43 5.73 -10.25
N THR A 173 9.79 5.14 -11.26
CA THR A 173 8.94 5.88 -12.22
C THR A 173 7.76 6.55 -11.52
N LEU A 174 7.03 5.83 -10.66
CA LEU A 174 5.88 6.37 -9.96
C LEU A 174 6.27 7.42 -8.92
N LEU A 175 7.33 7.19 -8.14
CA LEU A 175 7.77 8.13 -7.10
C LEU A 175 8.41 9.41 -7.67
N ALA A 176 8.94 9.35 -8.90
CA ALA A 176 9.41 10.54 -9.62
C ALA A 176 8.25 11.42 -10.14
N ASP A 177 7.08 10.84 -10.41
CA ASP A 177 5.91 11.53 -10.97
C ASP A 177 4.86 11.86 -9.90
N ARG A 178 5.10 12.99 -9.21
CA ARG A 178 4.20 13.50 -8.16
C ARG A 178 2.80 13.82 -8.69
N GLU A 179 2.67 14.24 -9.95
CA GLU A 179 1.37 14.54 -10.55
C GLU A 179 0.56 13.25 -10.68
N ARG A 180 1.17 12.20 -11.25
CA ARG A 180 0.55 10.89 -11.40
C ARG A 180 0.17 10.28 -10.06
N LEU A 181 1.02 10.34 -9.04
CA LEU A 181 0.65 9.90 -7.68
C LEU A 181 -0.55 10.66 -7.12
N GLY A 182 -0.60 11.98 -7.35
CA GLY A 182 -1.74 12.80 -6.97
C GLY A 182 -3.03 12.41 -7.71
N GLN A 183 -2.94 12.09 -9.00
CA GLN A 183 -4.06 11.60 -9.80
C GLN A 183 -4.55 10.23 -9.30
N MET A 184 -3.64 9.28 -9.07
CA MET A 184 -3.96 7.96 -8.51
C MET A 184 -4.67 8.06 -7.16
N SER A 185 -4.15 8.91 -6.27
CA SER A 185 -4.72 9.15 -4.94
C SER A 185 -6.16 9.69 -5.02
N ARG A 186 -6.40 10.70 -5.87
CA ARG A 186 -7.74 11.26 -6.10
C ARG A 186 -8.70 10.23 -6.70
N ALA A 187 -8.25 9.45 -7.67
CA ALA A 187 -9.06 8.41 -8.29
C ALA A 187 -9.50 7.34 -7.28
N ALA A 188 -8.57 6.88 -6.42
CA ALA A 188 -8.85 5.94 -5.33
C ALA A 188 -9.95 6.46 -4.39
N GLN A 189 -9.83 7.71 -3.95
CA GLN A 189 -10.82 8.33 -3.05
C GLN A 189 -12.16 8.59 -3.72
N GLN A 190 -12.17 8.88 -5.02
CA GLN A 190 -13.42 9.05 -5.78
C GLN A 190 -14.22 7.74 -5.87
N LEU A 191 -13.53 6.62 -6.06
CA LEU A 191 -14.14 5.29 -6.08
C LEU A 191 -14.76 4.93 -4.71
N MET A 192 -14.10 5.36 -3.63
CA MET A 192 -14.50 5.05 -2.25
C MET A 192 -15.26 6.17 -1.55
N ARG A 193 -15.80 7.15 -2.29
CA ARG A 193 -16.50 8.32 -1.74
C ARG A 193 -17.46 7.92 -0.61
N PRO A 194 -17.44 8.64 0.54
CA PRO A 194 -18.33 8.39 1.67
C PRO A 194 -19.78 8.25 1.19
N GLY A 195 -20.45 7.20 1.67
CA GLY A 195 -21.80 6.84 1.24
C GLY A 195 -21.90 5.78 0.15
N ALA A 196 -20.81 5.20 -0.36
CA ALA A 196 -20.91 4.00 -1.22
C ALA A 196 -21.42 2.79 -0.43
N ALA A 197 -20.95 2.63 0.82
CA ALA A 197 -21.48 1.65 1.76
C ALA A 197 -22.93 1.98 2.16
N ASP A 198 -23.25 3.25 2.45
CA ASP A 198 -24.63 3.67 2.78
C ASP A 198 -25.58 3.55 1.60
N ARG A 199 -25.12 3.77 0.35
CA ARG A 199 -25.92 3.55 -0.85
C ARG A 199 -26.17 2.07 -1.07
N VAL A 200 -25.17 1.20 -0.90
CA VAL A 200 -25.37 -0.25 -0.99
C VAL A 200 -26.27 -0.75 0.14
N ALA A 201 -26.08 -0.28 1.37
CA ALA A 201 -26.96 -0.61 2.50
C ALA A 201 -28.40 -0.12 2.27
N ARG A 202 -28.57 1.09 1.72
CA ARG A 202 -29.88 1.66 1.36
C ARG A 202 -30.55 0.87 0.23
N ILE A 203 -29.83 0.50 -0.82
CA ILE A 203 -30.34 -0.36 -1.90
C ILE A 203 -30.80 -1.72 -1.35
N ILE A 204 -30.06 -2.31 -0.41
CA ILE A 204 -30.44 -3.58 0.24
C ILE A 204 -31.68 -3.40 1.12
N LEU A 205 -31.78 -2.30 1.88
CA LEU A 205 -32.92 -2.01 2.75
C LEU A 205 -34.19 -1.64 1.96
N GLU A 206 -34.06 -0.90 0.85
CA GLU A 206 -35.16 -0.57 -0.06
C GLU A 206 -35.65 -1.80 -0.84
N ALA A 207 -34.74 -2.70 -1.23
CA ALA A 207 -35.10 -3.96 -1.87
C ALA A 207 -35.72 -4.99 -0.89
N GLY A 208 -35.38 -4.91 0.40
CA GLY A 208 -35.94 -5.75 1.46
C GLY A 208 -37.24 -5.22 2.07
N GLY A 209 -37.63 -3.98 1.78
CA GLY A 209 -38.88 -3.35 2.25
C GLY A 209 -40.07 -3.50 1.30
N ALA A 210 -39.87 -4.15 0.15
CA ALA A 210 -40.91 -4.42 -0.85
C ALA A 210 -41.33 -5.90 -0.85
N ARG A 211 -41.77 -6.41 0.31
CA ARG A 211 -42.87 -7.38 0.54
C ARG A 211 -42.77 -8.00 1.92
#